data_AF-A0A8D7B7C4-F1
#
_entry.id   AF-A0A8D7B7C4-F1
#
_cell.length_a   1.000
_cell.length_b   1.000
_cell.length_c   1.000
_cell.angle_alpha   90.00
_cell.angle_beta   90.00
_cell.angle_gamma   90.00
#
_symmetry.space_group_name_H-M   'P 1'
#
loop_
_entity.id
_entity.type
_entity.pdbx_description
1 polymer ?
#
loop_
_entity_poly.entity_id
_entity_poly.type
_entity_poly.pdbx_seq_one_letter_code
_entity_poly.pdbx_strand_id
1 'polypeptide(L)'
;MFSGHHHHRHRPPPDAIIPHPPPHNLPLQATAHLPPSFPFFHVFAELFLHLHLQSPQSQTAIQMLRGAYLSLLLAWGAMSMTVHSQVDSCSSSFLSFLPLPFNASQLNCRPVWRNFILRYSQNRDNTLSIILSAVYTSGWVGIGFSSDGMMTGASAMVGWIDIGGRANIRQFYLRGQTSSEVMVDEGQLLETGVAPAVILYGNNIYLAFQLNVSAPMAQQLLLFALSTATPVEFYLMEHDDKASVSFDFSVAGTVAEPSSYSNQLKRNHGALGILGWGVLLPVGAVVARYCRLWDPMWYYLHVIIQFVGFLAGFAGVVAGIALHRRLHSDVTLHRGLGIFILVLGILQVTAFFLRPGKGSKIRKHWNWYHHWVGSLVIFLAAINIALGIQVGEAGNSWKIGYGIILAIISIAVALLESMRWWSRLSEKTTEPPAF
;
A
#
# COMPACT_ATOMS: atom_id res chain seq x y z
N MET A 1 -1.86 25.98 -78.71
CA MET A 1 -1.30 26.27 -77.37
C MET A 1 0.01 25.51 -77.25
N PHE A 2 1.14 26.23 -77.22
CA PHE A 2 2.44 25.77 -77.72
C PHE A 2 3.33 25.08 -76.67
N SER A 3 3.67 23.83 -76.99
CA SER A 3 4.93 23.07 -76.89
C SER A 3 6.15 23.62 -76.09
N GLY A 4 6.56 22.82 -75.09
CA GLY A 4 7.90 22.24 -74.83
C GLY A 4 9.21 23.01 -75.08
N HIS A 5 10.11 22.95 -74.08
CA HIS A 5 11.57 23.04 -74.27
C HIS A 5 12.35 22.15 -73.29
N HIS A 6 13.29 21.40 -73.86
CA HIS A 6 14.31 20.55 -73.24
C HIS A 6 15.42 21.38 -72.56
N HIS A 7 16.06 20.84 -71.52
CA HIS A 7 17.53 20.92 -71.44
C HIS A 7 18.19 19.77 -70.64
N HIS A 8 19.31 19.35 -71.21
CA HIS A 8 20.19 18.21 -70.97
C HIS A 8 20.77 17.95 -69.56
N ARG A 9 21.01 16.65 -69.28
CA ARG A 9 21.98 16.10 -68.31
C ARG A 9 23.42 16.23 -68.86
N HIS A 10 24.45 16.32 -68.00
CA HIS A 10 25.50 15.28 -67.82
C HIS A 10 26.65 15.67 -66.85
N ARG A 11 26.86 14.78 -65.85
CA ARG A 11 28.06 14.28 -65.11
C ARG A 11 29.23 15.20 -64.67
N PRO A 12 29.75 14.97 -63.44
CA PRO A 12 31.18 15.02 -63.12
C PRO A 12 31.87 13.62 -63.10
N PRO A 13 33.22 13.54 -63.17
CA PRO A 13 34.01 12.29 -63.28
C PRO A 13 34.71 11.93 -61.92
N PRO A 14 35.66 10.97 -61.81
CA PRO A 14 35.53 9.79 -60.94
C PRO A 14 36.52 9.71 -59.76
N ASP A 15 36.38 8.64 -58.99
CA ASP A 15 37.07 8.23 -57.76
C ASP A 15 38.60 8.26 -57.78
N ALA A 16 39.19 8.62 -56.62
CA ALA A 16 40.53 8.24 -56.21
C ALA A 16 40.47 7.59 -54.81
N ILE A 17 40.99 6.36 -54.73
CA ILE A 17 40.95 5.42 -53.60
C ILE A 17 42.14 5.69 -52.65
N ILE A 18 42.03 5.14 -51.42
CA ILE A 18 43.10 4.59 -50.52
C ILE A 18 43.26 5.38 -49.18
N PRO A 19 43.48 4.77 -47.99
CA PRO A 19 43.09 3.46 -47.43
C PRO A 19 42.44 3.53 -46.02
N HIS A 20 41.81 2.43 -45.58
CA HIS A 20 41.41 2.20 -44.19
C HIS A 20 42.58 1.79 -43.29
N PRO A 21 42.61 2.23 -42.01
CA PRO A 21 43.20 1.50 -40.89
C PRO A 21 42.12 0.86 -39.97
N PRO A 22 42.50 -0.08 -39.09
CA PRO A 22 41.66 -1.20 -38.63
C PRO A 22 40.70 -0.85 -37.47
N PRO A 23 39.69 -1.71 -37.19
CA PRO A 23 38.74 -1.48 -36.12
C PRO A 23 39.37 -1.81 -34.76
N HIS A 24 39.49 -0.80 -33.89
CA HIS A 24 39.70 -1.04 -32.47
C HIS A 24 38.39 -1.50 -31.84
N ASN A 25 38.35 -2.80 -31.51
CA ASN A 25 37.42 -3.37 -30.55
C ASN A 25 37.71 -2.81 -29.15
N LEU A 26 36.75 -2.08 -28.59
CA LEU A 26 36.60 -1.87 -27.16
C LEU A 26 35.09 -1.84 -26.85
N PRO A 27 34.60 -2.66 -25.90
CA PRO A 27 33.20 -2.72 -25.56
C PRO A 27 32.78 -1.45 -24.81
N LEU A 28 31.82 -0.71 -25.35
CA LEU A 28 31.04 0.28 -24.61
C LEU A 28 30.20 -0.46 -23.58
N GLN A 29 30.74 -0.60 -22.39
CA GLN A 29 30.01 -0.96 -21.19
C GLN A 29 29.18 0.27 -20.79
N ALA A 30 27.93 0.32 -21.24
CA ALA A 30 26.96 1.30 -20.76
C ALA A 30 26.54 0.91 -19.33
N THR A 31 27.34 1.34 -18.34
CA THR A 31 26.87 1.43 -16.96
C THR A 31 25.92 2.61 -16.86
N ALA A 32 24.64 2.32 -16.70
CA ALA A 32 23.64 3.30 -16.29
C ALA A 32 23.95 3.74 -14.85
N HIS A 33 24.78 4.78 -14.71
CA HIS A 33 24.91 5.50 -13.45
C HIS A 33 23.63 6.30 -13.21
N LEU A 34 22.93 5.98 -12.12
CA LEU A 34 21.92 6.84 -11.54
C LEU A 34 22.50 8.26 -11.34
N PRO A 35 21.75 9.33 -11.67
CA PRO A 35 22.21 10.68 -11.39
C PRO A 35 22.31 10.89 -9.87
N PRO A 36 23.32 11.65 -9.40
CA PRO A 36 23.50 11.95 -7.99
C PRO A 36 22.31 12.77 -7.47
N SER A 37 21.86 12.36 -6.29
CA SER A 37 20.98 13.10 -5.38
C SER A 37 21.24 14.61 -5.39
N PHE A 38 20.15 15.37 -5.58
CA PHE A 38 20.05 16.83 -5.45
C PHE A 38 20.98 17.44 -4.36
N PRO A 39 22.05 18.16 -4.73
CA PRO A 39 22.87 18.90 -3.76
C PRO A 39 22.40 20.35 -3.55
N PHE A 40 21.41 20.81 -4.33
CA PHE A 40 21.01 22.23 -4.34
C PHE A 40 20.32 22.72 -3.06
N PHE A 41 19.61 21.85 -2.33
CA PHE A 41 18.94 22.23 -1.09
C PHE A 41 19.88 22.25 0.13
N HIS A 42 20.91 21.40 0.15
CA HIS A 42 21.84 21.34 1.27
C HIS A 42 22.80 22.53 1.29
N VAL A 43 23.29 22.95 0.11
CA VAL A 43 24.26 24.05 0.00
C VAL A 43 23.62 25.42 0.27
N PHE A 44 22.36 25.64 -0.16
CA PHE A 44 21.65 26.88 0.15
C PHE A 44 21.23 26.98 1.63
N ALA A 45 20.90 25.86 2.27
CA ALA A 45 20.57 25.84 3.69
C ALA A 45 21.81 26.13 4.58
N GLU A 46 22.96 25.54 4.25
CA GLU A 46 24.24 25.76 4.95
C GLU A 46 24.77 27.18 4.76
N LEU A 47 24.75 27.71 3.53
CA LEU A 47 25.27 29.06 3.23
C LEU A 47 24.40 30.16 3.86
N PHE A 48 23.09 29.94 3.97
CA PHE A 48 22.16 30.87 4.62
C PHE A 48 22.18 30.76 6.15
N LEU A 49 22.44 29.56 6.70
CA LEU A 49 22.70 29.39 8.14
C LEU A 49 23.95 30.14 8.59
N HIS A 50 24.97 30.23 7.73
CA HIS A 50 26.23 30.87 8.11
C HIS A 50 26.19 32.40 8.14
N LEU A 51 25.27 33.03 7.38
CA LEU A 51 25.21 34.49 7.18
C LEU A 51 24.31 35.27 8.18
N HIS A 52 23.69 34.63 9.17
CA HIS A 52 22.76 35.29 10.13
C HIS A 52 23.03 34.96 11.62
N LEU A 53 24.26 34.55 11.95
CA LEU A 53 24.67 34.00 13.26
C LEU A 53 25.09 35.02 14.33
N GLN A 54 24.33 36.09 14.61
CA GLN A 54 24.75 37.08 15.62
C GLN A 54 23.64 37.62 16.54
N SER A 55 22.60 36.83 16.90
CA SER A 55 21.71 37.23 18.00
C SER A 55 21.52 36.12 19.05
N PRO A 56 21.53 36.43 20.37
CA PRO A 56 21.34 35.42 21.43
C PRO A 56 19.99 34.69 21.37
N GLN A 57 18.95 35.35 20.84
CA GLN A 57 17.62 34.75 20.64
C GLN A 57 17.60 33.67 19.55
N SER A 58 18.60 33.62 18.65
CA SER A 58 18.68 32.57 17.63
C SER A 58 19.21 31.24 18.18
N GLN A 59 20.00 31.25 19.25
CA GLN A 59 20.60 30.02 19.80
C GLN A 59 19.60 29.10 20.51
N THR A 60 18.63 29.67 21.24
CA THR A 60 17.54 28.89 21.88
C THR A 60 16.59 28.30 20.84
N ALA A 61 16.28 29.06 19.78
CA ALA A 61 15.50 28.57 18.65
C ALA A 61 16.23 27.44 17.88
N ILE A 62 17.56 27.52 17.73
CA ILE A 62 18.39 26.47 17.11
C ILE A 62 18.43 25.19 17.96
N GLN A 63 18.47 25.30 19.29
CA GLN A 63 18.39 24.11 20.17
C GLN A 63 17.03 23.41 20.08
N MET A 64 15.93 24.18 20.00
CA MET A 64 14.59 23.62 19.78
C MET A 64 14.43 23.00 18.38
N LEU A 65 15.04 23.62 17.35
CA LEU A 65 15.08 23.09 15.97
C LEU A 65 15.89 21.79 15.86
N ARG A 66 17.06 21.72 16.52
CA ARG A 66 17.85 20.48 16.58
C ARG A 66 17.10 19.39 17.33
N GLY A 67 16.43 19.72 18.44
CA GLY A 67 15.57 18.79 19.16
C GLY A 67 14.41 18.27 18.30
N ALA A 68 13.66 19.16 17.64
CA ALA A 68 12.52 18.78 16.81
C ALA A 68 12.92 18.02 15.53
N TYR A 69 14.01 18.44 14.87
CA TYR A 69 14.55 17.76 13.68
C TYR A 69 15.12 16.38 14.02
N LEU A 70 15.84 16.24 15.14
CA LEU A 70 16.32 14.95 15.63
C LEU A 70 15.14 14.05 16.06
N SER A 71 14.09 14.62 16.65
CA SER A 71 12.86 13.88 17.00
C SER A 71 12.11 13.38 15.75
N LEU A 72 12.02 14.22 14.70
CA LEU A 72 11.42 13.87 13.41
C LEU A 72 12.25 12.83 12.66
N LEU A 73 13.59 12.92 12.69
CA LEU A 73 14.49 11.93 12.10
C LEU A 73 14.46 10.59 12.87
N LEU A 74 14.39 10.62 14.20
CA LEU A 74 14.22 9.40 15.01
C LEU A 74 12.85 8.76 14.80
N ALA A 75 11.79 9.56 14.64
CA ALA A 75 10.46 9.06 14.27
C ALA A 75 10.42 8.47 12.85
N TRP A 76 11.15 9.05 11.90
CA TRP A 76 11.27 8.54 10.53
C TRP A 76 12.15 7.28 10.46
N GLY A 77 13.23 7.22 11.23
CA GLY A 77 14.10 6.06 11.40
C GLY A 77 13.39 4.87 12.06
N ALA A 78 12.56 5.13 13.08
CA ALA A 78 11.76 4.09 13.73
C ALA A 78 10.65 3.51 12.82
N MET A 79 10.17 4.27 11.82
CA MET A 79 9.21 3.79 10.82
C MET A 79 9.83 2.94 9.70
N SER A 80 11.16 2.82 9.61
CA SER A 80 11.84 2.07 8.53
C SER A 80 12.18 0.62 8.90
N MET A 81 11.77 0.15 10.08
CA MET A 81 11.87 -1.27 10.47
C MET A 81 10.74 -2.06 9.81
N THR A 82 10.83 -2.29 8.50
CA THR A 82 10.02 -3.32 7.85
C THR A 82 10.54 -4.68 8.31
N VAL A 83 9.84 -5.33 9.23
CA VAL A 83 10.02 -6.77 9.48
C VAL A 83 9.66 -7.48 8.18
N HIS A 84 10.68 -7.89 7.41
CA HIS A 84 10.48 -8.67 6.20
C HIS A 84 10.27 -10.12 6.61
N SER A 85 9.05 -10.49 6.98
CA SER A 85 8.67 -11.91 6.97
C SER A 85 8.57 -12.35 5.52
N GLN A 86 9.33 -13.36 5.12
CA GLN A 86 9.20 -13.94 3.78
C GLN A 86 7.87 -14.69 3.68
N VAL A 87 6.88 -14.02 3.11
CA VAL A 87 5.60 -14.59 2.70
C VAL A 87 5.80 -15.30 1.35
N ASP A 88 5.14 -16.45 1.13
CA ASP A 88 5.25 -17.17 -0.14
C ASP A 88 4.76 -16.27 -1.30
N SER A 89 5.25 -16.54 -2.51
CA SER A 89 4.99 -15.73 -3.69
C SER A 89 5.02 -16.59 -4.96
N CYS A 90 4.49 -16.08 -6.07
CA CYS A 90 4.70 -16.74 -7.36
C CYS A 90 6.10 -16.54 -7.94
N SER A 91 6.93 -15.72 -7.31
CA SER A 91 8.36 -15.59 -7.63
C SER A 91 9.25 -16.64 -6.94
N SER A 92 8.76 -17.33 -5.89
CA SER A 92 9.44 -18.49 -5.31
C SER A 92 9.22 -19.69 -6.22
N SER A 93 10.21 -19.95 -7.08
CA SER A 93 10.14 -20.95 -8.15
C SER A 93 10.44 -22.39 -7.72
N PHE A 94 10.67 -22.64 -6.43
CA PHE A 94 11.09 -23.97 -5.96
C PHE A 94 10.43 -24.36 -4.63
N LEU A 95 9.49 -25.32 -4.67
CA LEU A 95 8.91 -25.99 -3.51
C LEU A 95 9.47 -27.43 -3.41
N SER A 96 10.78 -27.57 -3.23
CA SER A 96 11.46 -28.89 -3.17
C SER A 96 11.08 -29.74 -1.94
N PHE A 97 10.30 -29.18 -1.01
CA PHE A 97 9.84 -29.87 0.19
C PHE A 97 8.53 -30.65 -0.01
N LEU A 98 7.84 -30.48 -1.15
CA LEU A 98 6.62 -31.22 -1.46
C LEU A 98 6.95 -32.65 -1.92
N PRO A 99 6.13 -33.66 -1.54
CA PRO A 99 6.32 -35.02 -1.98
C PRO A 99 6.04 -35.16 -3.47
N LEU A 100 6.73 -36.09 -4.12
CA LEU A 100 6.38 -36.51 -5.49
C LEU A 100 4.93 -37.04 -5.49
N PRO A 101 4.11 -36.72 -6.51
CA PRO A 101 4.45 -36.09 -7.79
C PRO A 101 4.29 -34.56 -7.84
N PHE A 102 4.08 -33.88 -6.71
CA PHE A 102 3.75 -32.46 -6.67
C PHE A 102 4.98 -31.57 -6.92
N ASN A 103 5.26 -31.27 -8.20
CA ASN A 103 6.32 -30.35 -8.58
C ASN A 103 5.77 -28.96 -8.95
N ALA A 104 5.96 -28.00 -8.05
CA ALA A 104 5.48 -26.63 -8.22
C ALA A 104 6.08 -25.87 -9.41
N SER A 105 7.27 -26.25 -9.90
CA SER A 105 7.93 -25.58 -11.03
C SER A 105 7.22 -25.77 -12.37
N GLN A 106 6.33 -26.78 -12.45
CA GLN A 106 5.55 -27.11 -13.64
C GLN A 106 4.10 -26.61 -13.56
N LEU A 107 3.75 -25.90 -12.49
CA LEU A 107 2.40 -25.40 -12.25
C LEU A 107 2.29 -23.92 -12.58
N ASN A 108 1.16 -23.52 -13.15
CA ASN A 108 0.76 -22.11 -13.21
C ASN A 108 0.56 -21.61 -11.78
N CYS A 109 1.08 -20.43 -11.45
CA CYS A 109 0.95 -19.84 -10.12
C CYS A 109 0.13 -18.55 -10.17
N ARG A 110 -0.86 -18.43 -9.28
CA ARG A 110 -1.63 -17.20 -9.07
C ARG A 110 -1.93 -17.01 -7.59
N PRO A 111 -1.65 -15.84 -6.99
CA PRO A 111 -2.26 -15.51 -5.71
C PRO A 111 -3.77 -15.35 -5.93
N VAL A 112 -4.61 -15.76 -4.99
CA VAL A 112 -6.06 -15.84 -5.23
C VAL A 112 -6.87 -15.02 -4.23
N TRP A 113 -6.43 -14.97 -2.98
CA TRP A 113 -7.12 -14.26 -1.92
C TRP A 113 -6.20 -13.98 -0.74
N ARG A 114 -6.05 -12.72 -0.31
CA ARG A 114 -5.13 -12.32 0.77
C ARG A 114 -3.70 -12.86 0.56
N ASN A 115 -3.33 -13.88 1.33
CA ASN A 115 -2.07 -14.60 1.38
C ASN A 115 -2.16 -16.01 0.78
N PHE A 116 -3.31 -16.35 0.17
CA PHE A 116 -3.53 -17.61 -0.51
C PHE A 116 -2.90 -17.57 -1.90
N ILE A 117 -2.11 -18.58 -2.22
CA ILE A 117 -1.53 -18.78 -3.53
C ILE A 117 -1.97 -20.14 -4.06
N LEU A 118 -2.61 -20.11 -5.21
CA LEU A 118 -3.03 -21.28 -5.94
C LEU A 118 -2.01 -21.58 -7.04
N ARG A 119 -1.37 -22.73 -6.95
CA ARG A 119 -0.58 -23.31 -8.03
C ARG A 119 -1.36 -24.46 -8.62
N TYR A 120 -1.49 -24.50 -9.94
CA TYR A 120 -2.32 -25.50 -10.60
C TYR A 120 -1.78 -25.89 -11.97
N SER A 121 -2.12 -27.11 -12.39
CA SER A 121 -1.99 -27.55 -13.77
C SER A 121 -3.07 -28.57 -14.08
N GLN A 122 -3.45 -28.68 -15.35
CA GLN A 122 -4.35 -29.71 -15.81
C GLN A 122 -3.64 -30.51 -16.90
N ASN A 123 -3.63 -31.84 -16.77
CA ASN A 123 -3.06 -32.74 -17.77
C ASN A 123 -4.11 -33.14 -18.82
N ARG A 124 -3.70 -33.94 -19.81
CA ARG A 124 -4.58 -34.42 -20.91
C ARG A 124 -5.62 -35.44 -20.46
N ASP A 125 -5.40 -36.08 -19.32
CA ASP A 125 -6.30 -37.07 -18.73
C ASP A 125 -7.34 -36.41 -17.81
N ASN A 126 -7.48 -35.08 -17.91
CA ASN A 126 -8.34 -34.25 -17.07
C ASN A 126 -8.04 -34.37 -15.56
N THR A 127 -6.80 -34.66 -15.20
CA THR A 127 -6.34 -34.55 -13.81
C THR A 127 -5.88 -33.12 -13.54
N LEU A 128 -6.51 -32.49 -12.57
CA LEU A 128 -6.17 -31.18 -12.03
C LEU A 128 -5.26 -31.36 -10.82
N SER A 129 -4.01 -30.94 -10.94
CA SER A 129 -3.07 -30.85 -9.83
C SER A 129 -3.18 -29.49 -9.16
N ILE A 130 -3.33 -29.47 -7.84
CA ILE A 130 -3.46 -28.24 -7.04
C ILE A 130 -2.43 -28.23 -5.92
N ILE A 131 -1.79 -27.09 -5.73
CA ILE A 131 -1.07 -26.73 -4.50
C ILE A 131 -1.62 -25.38 -4.02
N LEU A 132 -2.30 -25.39 -2.89
CA LEU A 132 -2.74 -24.18 -2.20
C LEU A 132 -1.78 -23.86 -1.06
N SER A 133 -1.23 -22.65 -1.01
CA SER A 133 -0.48 -22.18 0.15
C SER A 133 -1.16 -21.00 0.83
N ALA A 134 -1.06 -20.93 2.15
CA ALA A 134 -1.54 -19.82 2.97
C ALA A 134 -0.69 -19.70 4.24
N VAL A 135 -0.75 -18.54 4.92
CA VAL A 135 -0.09 -18.37 6.23
C VAL A 135 -0.79 -19.25 7.26
N TYR A 136 -0.01 -19.98 8.04
CA TYR A 136 -0.50 -20.93 9.02
C TYR A 136 -1.00 -20.23 10.29
N THR A 137 -2.23 -20.58 10.72
CA THR A 137 -2.95 -19.94 11.84
C THR A 137 -3.33 -20.92 12.96
N SER A 138 -2.68 -22.09 13.05
CA SER A 138 -2.97 -23.20 13.99
C SER A 138 -4.29 -23.97 13.80
N GLY A 139 -5.26 -23.43 13.06
CA GLY A 139 -6.49 -24.13 12.68
C GLY A 139 -6.39 -24.78 11.30
N TRP A 140 -7.43 -24.59 10.48
CA TRP A 140 -7.56 -25.22 9.17
C TRP A 140 -7.60 -24.19 8.03
N VAL A 141 -7.23 -24.66 6.84
CA VAL A 141 -7.33 -23.91 5.57
C VAL A 141 -8.10 -24.75 4.56
N GLY A 142 -8.98 -24.12 3.78
CA GLY A 142 -9.84 -24.81 2.83
C GLY A 142 -9.93 -24.12 1.47
N ILE A 143 -10.13 -24.94 0.43
CA ILE A 143 -10.54 -24.54 -0.91
C ILE A 143 -11.82 -25.30 -1.30
N GLY A 144 -12.86 -24.56 -1.67
CA GLY A 144 -14.15 -25.09 -2.11
C GLY A 144 -14.39 -24.88 -3.60
N PHE A 145 -15.17 -25.76 -4.21
CA PHE A 145 -15.63 -25.72 -5.59
C PHE A 145 -17.14 -25.59 -5.56
N SER A 146 -17.62 -24.43 -5.98
CA SER A 146 -19.03 -24.05 -5.89
C SER A 146 -19.60 -23.73 -7.29
N SER A 147 -20.87 -24.05 -7.52
CA SER A 147 -21.55 -23.71 -8.78
C SER A 147 -22.12 -22.28 -8.78
N ASP A 148 -22.42 -21.73 -7.61
CA ASP A 148 -23.08 -20.42 -7.43
C ASP A 148 -22.25 -19.45 -6.58
N GLY A 149 -21.09 -19.89 -6.08
CA GLY A 149 -20.21 -19.10 -5.23
C GLY A 149 -20.63 -19.10 -3.76
N MET A 150 -21.63 -19.89 -3.39
CA MET A 150 -22.09 -20.10 -2.02
C MET A 150 -21.50 -21.38 -1.42
N MET A 151 -21.42 -21.41 -0.09
CA MET A 151 -20.90 -22.55 0.67
C MET A 151 -21.82 -23.77 0.55
N THR A 152 -23.12 -23.58 0.75
CA THR A 152 -24.10 -24.66 0.74
C THR A 152 -24.20 -25.31 -0.63
N GLY A 153 -24.01 -26.62 -0.69
CA GLY A 153 -23.99 -27.42 -1.93
C GLY A 153 -22.61 -27.53 -2.57
N ALA A 154 -21.58 -26.83 -2.07
CA ALA A 154 -20.23 -26.94 -2.58
C ALA A 154 -19.50 -28.19 -2.04
N SER A 155 -18.45 -28.61 -2.76
CA SER A 155 -17.49 -29.59 -2.26
C SER A 155 -16.14 -28.91 -1.99
N ALA A 156 -15.46 -29.27 -0.91
CA ALA A 156 -14.22 -28.61 -0.49
C ALA A 156 -13.12 -29.59 -0.11
N MET A 157 -11.87 -29.18 -0.32
CA MET A 157 -10.70 -29.82 0.27
C MET A 157 -10.21 -28.95 1.41
N VAL A 158 -10.09 -29.52 2.60
CA VAL A 158 -9.70 -28.81 3.82
C VAL A 158 -8.54 -29.54 4.47
N GLY A 159 -7.50 -28.80 4.83
CA GLY A 159 -6.32 -29.35 5.49
C GLY A 159 -5.86 -28.56 6.71
N TRP A 160 -5.27 -29.27 7.66
CA TRP A 160 -4.81 -28.75 8.95
C TRP A 160 -3.72 -29.65 9.52
N ILE A 161 -3.07 -29.16 10.58
CA ILE A 161 -2.19 -29.98 11.43
C ILE A 161 -2.93 -30.18 12.75
N ASP A 162 -3.08 -31.44 13.18
CA ASP A 162 -3.72 -31.73 14.46
C ASP A 162 -2.83 -31.35 15.66
N ILE A 163 -3.40 -31.39 16.86
CA ILE A 163 -2.68 -31.07 18.11
C ILE A 163 -1.47 -32.00 18.32
N GLY A 164 -1.50 -33.21 17.75
CA GLY A 164 -0.40 -34.16 17.76
C GLY A 164 0.66 -33.93 16.68
N GLY A 165 0.55 -32.87 15.88
CA GLY A 165 1.48 -32.55 14.80
C GLY A 165 1.25 -33.34 13.51
N ARG A 166 0.15 -34.09 13.39
CA ARG A 166 -0.16 -34.90 12.20
C ARG A 166 -0.88 -34.07 11.15
N ALA A 167 -0.39 -34.18 9.92
CA ALA A 167 -1.00 -33.62 8.73
C ALA A 167 -2.33 -34.32 8.41
N ASN A 168 -3.39 -33.53 8.23
CA ASN A 168 -4.70 -34.00 7.83
C ASN A 168 -5.19 -33.19 6.63
N ILE A 169 -5.72 -33.86 5.61
CA ILE A 169 -6.44 -33.24 4.50
C ILE A 169 -7.54 -34.18 4.05
N ARG A 170 -8.75 -33.63 3.92
CA ARG A 170 -9.95 -34.39 3.58
C ARG A 170 -10.86 -33.59 2.68
N GLN A 171 -11.66 -34.31 1.92
CA GLN A 171 -12.79 -33.77 1.21
C GLN A 171 -13.97 -33.57 2.16
N PHE A 172 -14.78 -32.54 1.89
CA PHE A 172 -16.01 -32.25 2.59
C PHE A 172 -17.12 -31.89 1.61
N TYR A 173 -18.33 -32.38 1.87
CA TYR A 173 -19.56 -31.88 1.24
C TYR A 173 -20.28 -30.90 2.18
N LEU A 174 -20.49 -29.68 1.71
CA LEU A 174 -20.99 -28.58 2.53
C LEU A 174 -22.51 -28.50 2.41
N ARG A 175 -23.25 -29.41 3.05
CA ARG A 175 -24.72 -29.48 2.96
C ARG A 175 -25.42 -28.30 3.66
N GLY A 176 -24.77 -27.68 4.63
CA GLY A 176 -25.30 -26.57 5.41
C GLY A 176 -24.19 -25.75 6.06
N GLN A 177 -24.56 -24.79 6.89
CA GLN A 177 -23.61 -23.90 7.57
C GLN A 177 -23.27 -24.36 9.00
N THR A 178 -23.95 -25.40 9.48
CA THR A 178 -23.66 -26.00 10.79
C THR A 178 -22.62 -27.10 10.63
N SER A 179 -21.74 -27.29 11.63
CA SER A 179 -20.70 -28.32 11.58
C SER A 179 -21.24 -29.73 11.35
N SER A 180 -22.46 -30.04 11.83
CA SER A 180 -23.13 -31.32 11.59
C SER A 180 -23.59 -31.53 10.14
N GLU A 181 -23.70 -30.47 9.36
CA GLU A 181 -24.06 -30.50 7.94
C GLU A 181 -22.82 -30.36 7.02
N VAL A 182 -21.62 -30.39 7.59
CA VAL A 182 -20.35 -30.42 6.87
C VAL A 182 -19.85 -31.85 6.89
N MET A 183 -20.15 -32.59 5.83
CA MET A 183 -19.95 -34.03 5.76
C MET A 183 -18.54 -34.37 5.31
N VAL A 184 -17.76 -35.01 6.18
CA VAL A 184 -16.39 -35.45 5.89
C VAL A 184 -16.37 -36.64 4.92
N ASP A 185 -15.37 -36.67 4.04
CA ASP A 185 -15.14 -37.71 3.03
C ASP A 185 -16.32 -37.90 2.05
N GLU A 186 -17.19 -36.90 1.94
CA GLU A 186 -18.32 -36.85 1.00
C GLU A 186 -18.13 -35.73 -0.04
N GLY A 187 -18.86 -35.80 -1.16
CA GLY A 187 -18.95 -34.71 -2.14
C GLY A 187 -18.68 -35.15 -3.57
N GLN A 188 -18.44 -34.16 -4.44
CA GLN A 188 -18.34 -34.34 -5.89
C GLN A 188 -16.91 -34.29 -6.42
N LEU A 189 -15.91 -34.01 -5.58
CA LEU A 189 -14.52 -34.02 -6.05
C LEU A 189 -14.10 -35.48 -6.24
N LEU A 190 -13.60 -35.81 -7.42
CA LEU A 190 -13.16 -37.17 -7.71
C LEU A 190 -11.67 -37.27 -7.39
N GLU A 191 -11.35 -37.92 -6.28
CA GLU A 191 -9.95 -38.16 -5.90
C GLU A 191 -9.24 -39.04 -6.93
N THR A 192 -7.92 -38.86 -7.02
CA THR A 192 -7.05 -39.74 -7.81
C THR A 192 -6.42 -40.81 -6.92
N GLY A 193 -5.70 -41.77 -7.50
CA GLY A 193 -4.87 -42.70 -6.74
C GLY A 193 -3.63 -42.07 -6.07
N VAL A 194 -3.41 -40.76 -6.23
CA VAL A 194 -2.30 -40.02 -5.62
C VAL A 194 -2.76 -39.46 -4.27
N ALA A 195 -2.07 -39.86 -3.20
CA ALA A 195 -2.38 -39.39 -1.86
C ALA A 195 -2.17 -37.87 -1.73
N PRO A 196 -3.12 -37.13 -1.14
CA PRO A 196 -2.95 -35.71 -0.84
C PRO A 196 -1.94 -35.49 0.29
N ALA A 197 -1.36 -34.29 0.35
CA ALA A 197 -0.33 -33.95 1.32
C ALA A 197 -0.57 -32.57 1.96
N VAL A 198 -0.22 -32.45 3.24
CA VAL A 198 -0.17 -31.18 3.98
C VAL A 198 1.21 -30.99 4.57
N ILE A 199 1.82 -29.83 4.33
CA ILE A 199 3.16 -29.52 4.81
C ILE A 199 3.19 -28.12 5.38
N LEU A 200 3.87 -27.95 6.51
CA LEU A 200 4.27 -26.64 7.02
C LEU A 200 5.69 -26.33 6.53
N TYR A 201 5.85 -25.18 5.90
CA TYR A 201 7.17 -24.68 5.51
C TYR A 201 7.25 -23.17 5.70
N GLY A 202 8.24 -22.73 6.49
CA GLY A 202 8.30 -21.36 6.99
C GLY A 202 7.05 -21.03 7.79
N ASN A 203 6.38 -19.92 7.44
CA ASN A 203 5.15 -19.49 8.10
C ASN A 203 3.88 -19.96 7.37
N ASN A 204 4.00 -20.84 6.38
CA ASN A 204 2.89 -21.22 5.51
C ASN A 204 2.55 -22.70 5.64
N ILE A 205 1.27 -23.00 5.46
CA ILE A 205 0.73 -24.33 5.22
C ILE A 205 0.53 -24.51 3.71
N TYR A 206 0.85 -25.71 3.22
CA TYR A 206 0.69 -26.10 1.82
C TYR A 206 -0.23 -27.31 1.77
N LEU A 207 -1.30 -27.23 0.98
CA LEU A 207 -2.22 -28.31 0.68
C LEU A 207 -1.98 -28.75 -0.76
N ALA A 208 -1.54 -29.98 -0.98
CA ALA A 208 -1.27 -30.52 -2.30
C ALA A 208 -2.16 -31.74 -2.57
N PHE A 209 -2.93 -31.72 -3.65
CA PHE A 209 -3.84 -32.82 -4.01
C PHE A 209 -4.13 -32.83 -5.52
N GLN A 210 -4.64 -33.95 -6.01
CA GLN A 210 -5.06 -34.10 -7.41
C GLN A 210 -6.51 -34.52 -7.47
N LEU A 211 -7.24 -33.93 -8.42
CA LEU A 211 -8.63 -34.24 -8.70
C LEU A 211 -8.79 -34.66 -10.15
N ASN A 212 -9.63 -35.67 -10.42
CA ASN A 212 -10.13 -35.93 -11.76
C ASN A 212 -11.34 -35.02 -12.02
N VAL A 213 -11.33 -34.31 -13.15
CA VAL A 213 -12.45 -33.49 -13.59
C VAL A 213 -13.08 -34.10 -14.84
N SER A 214 -14.41 -34.07 -14.94
CA SER A 214 -15.12 -34.70 -16.06
C SER A 214 -14.86 -34.02 -17.41
N ALA A 215 -14.51 -32.73 -17.38
CA ALA A 215 -14.12 -31.95 -18.55
C ALA A 215 -13.07 -30.89 -18.15
N PRO A 216 -12.30 -30.35 -19.12
CA PRO A 216 -11.45 -29.20 -18.89
C PRO A 216 -12.22 -28.07 -18.22
N MET A 217 -11.82 -27.69 -17.01
CA MET A 217 -12.46 -26.60 -16.30
C MET A 217 -11.94 -25.30 -16.91
N ALA A 218 -12.82 -24.51 -17.54
CA ALA A 218 -12.46 -23.18 -18.00
C ALA A 218 -12.65 -22.18 -16.85
N GLN A 219 -13.87 -22.05 -16.36
CA GLN A 219 -14.24 -21.13 -15.29
C GLN A 219 -14.91 -21.86 -14.13
N GLN A 220 -14.54 -21.51 -12.91
CA GLN A 220 -15.01 -22.16 -11.68
C GLN A 220 -15.08 -21.14 -10.54
N LEU A 221 -16.16 -21.14 -9.77
CA LEU A 221 -16.22 -20.36 -8.53
C LEU A 221 -15.50 -21.15 -7.43
N LEU A 222 -14.41 -20.57 -6.94
CA LEU A 222 -13.61 -21.12 -5.86
C LEU A 222 -13.95 -20.40 -4.56
N LEU A 223 -14.14 -21.18 -3.50
CA LEU A 223 -14.28 -20.69 -2.15
C LEU A 223 -12.93 -20.83 -1.44
N PHE A 224 -12.55 -19.84 -0.66
CA PHE A 224 -11.40 -19.93 0.22
C PHE A 224 -11.83 -19.61 1.63
N ALA A 225 -11.33 -20.36 2.60
CA ALA A 225 -11.64 -20.15 4.01
C ALA A 225 -10.47 -20.55 4.89
N LEU A 226 -10.38 -19.91 6.05
CA LEU A 226 -9.42 -20.26 7.10
C LEU A 226 -10.06 -20.14 8.48
N SER A 227 -9.54 -20.90 9.43
CA SER A 227 -9.87 -20.76 10.84
C SER A 227 -8.61 -20.89 11.70
N THR A 228 -8.64 -20.28 12.87
CA THR A 228 -7.67 -20.47 13.95
C THR A 228 -8.05 -21.64 14.86
N ALA A 229 -9.28 -22.14 14.77
CA ALA A 229 -9.73 -23.30 15.53
C ALA A 229 -9.34 -24.61 14.83
N THR A 230 -8.66 -25.50 15.55
CA THR A 230 -8.30 -26.84 15.05
C THR A 230 -9.54 -27.74 15.04
N PRO A 231 -9.81 -28.48 13.94
CA PRO A 231 -10.91 -29.44 13.88
C PRO A 231 -10.83 -30.53 14.96
N VAL A 232 -11.99 -30.95 15.48
CA VAL A 232 -12.14 -32.03 16.45
C VAL A 232 -12.97 -33.13 15.81
N GLU A 233 -12.47 -34.37 15.81
CA GLU A 233 -13.15 -35.52 15.16
C GLU A 233 -13.59 -35.23 13.71
N PHE A 234 -12.77 -34.47 12.97
CA PHE A 234 -13.04 -33.99 11.61
C PHE A 234 -14.20 -33.00 11.46
N TYR A 235 -14.87 -32.59 12.54
CA TYR A 235 -15.82 -31.49 12.50
C TYR A 235 -15.10 -30.16 12.33
N LEU A 236 -15.47 -29.43 11.29
CA LEU A 236 -14.95 -28.09 11.03
C LEU A 236 -15.71 -27.07 11.88
N MET A 237 -14.96 -26.28 12.65
CA MET A 237 -15.47 -25.06 13.26
C MET A 237 -15.69 -23.98 12.21
N GLU A 238 -16.47 -22.96 12.54
CA GLU A 238 -16.69 -21.81 11.66
C GLU A 238 -15.34 -21.18 11.25
N HIS A 239 -15.25 -20.81 9.97
CA HIS A 239 -14.12 -20.05 9.45
C HIS A 239 -14.03 -18.67 10.14
N ASP A 240 -12.83 -18.19 10.41
CA ASP A 240 -12.63 -16.81 10.85
C ASP A 240 -12.79 -15.84 9.69
N ASP A 241 -12.50 -16.30 8.46
CA ASP A 241 -12.56 -15.49 7.26
C ASP A 241 -12.78 -16.35 6.01
N LYS A 242 -13.38 -15.75 4.99
CA LYS A 242 -13.77 -16.44 3.74
C LYS A 242 -13.82 -15.52 2.53
N ALA A 243 -13.71 -16.11 1.35
CA ALA A 243 -13.95 -15.45 0.08
C ALA A 243 -14.53 -16.40 -0.97
N SER A 244 -15.18 -15.81 -1.97
CA SER A 244 -15.65 -16.46 -3.18
C SER A 244 -15.04 -15.75 -4.38
N VAL A 245 -14.36 -16.49 -5.25
CA VAL A 245 -13.57 -15.95 -6.36
C VAL A 245 -13.89 -16.72 -7.63
N SER A 246 -14.29 -16.03 -8.69
CA SER A 246 -14.37 -16.61 -10.03
C SER A 246 -12.96 -16.82 -10.57
N PHE A 247 -12.58 -18.06 -10.82
CA PHE A 247 -11.25 -18.43 -11.28
C PHE A 247 -11.29 -19.05 -12.68
N ASP A 248 -10.34 -18.62 -13.53
CA ASP A 248 -10.16 -19.13 -14.88
C ASP A 248 -8.88 -19.96 -14.96
N PHE A 249 -9.05 -21.26 -15.19
CA PHE A 249 -7.99 -22.26 -15.29
C PHE A 249 -7.36 -22.33 -16.70
N SER A 250 -7.93 -21.65 -17.70
CA SER A 250 -7.45 -21.69 -19.09
C SER A 250 -6.30 -20.72 -19.38
N VAL A 251 -6.09 -19.73 -18.51
CA VAL A 251 -5.11 -18.66 -18.75
C VAL A 251 -3.78 -19.01 -18.09
N ALA A 252 -2.79 -19.47 -18.88
CA ALA A 252 -1.40 -19.60 -18.45
C ALA A 252 -0.85 -18.22 -18.01
N GLY A 253 -0.15 -18.16 -16.88
CA GLY A 253 0.07 -16.91 -16.14
C GLY A 253 0.89 -15.83 -16.86
N THR A 254 0.25 -14.69 -17.18
CA THR A 254 0.79 -13.31 -17.09
C THR A 254 -0.35 -12.28 -17.05
N VAL A 255 -1.30 -12.44 -16.12
CA VAL A 255 -2.19 -11.33 -15.75
C VAL A 255 -1.88 -10.98 -14.30
N ALA A 256 -1.37 -9.78 -14.08
CA ALA A 256 -1.29 -9.19 -12.76
C ALA A 256 -2.71 -9.14 -12.16
N GLU A 257 -2.93 -10.04 -11.23
CA GLU A 257 -3.91 -10.07 -10.16
C GLU A 257 -4.98 -8.96 -10.05
N PRO A 258 -6.26 -9.34 -9.91
CA PRO A 258 -7.28 -8.54 -9.25
C PRO A 258 -7.10 -8.45 -7.72
N SER A 259 -6.54 -9.46 -7.02
CA SER A 259 -6.56 -9.52 -5.55
C SER A 259 -5.28 -8.99 -4.89
N SER A 260 -4.09 -9.39 -5.36
CA SER A 260 -2.80 -8.85 -4.87
C SER A 260 -2.64 -7.37 -5.20
N TYR A 261 -3.02 -6.96 -6.42
CA TYR A 261 -3.05 -5.55 -6.81
C TYR A 261 -4.04 -4.76 -5.95
N SER A 262 -5.24 -5.29 -5.70
CA SER A 262 -6.22 -4.60 -4.84
C SER A 262 -5.75 -4.49 -3.39
N ASN A 263 -5.07 -5.51 -2.84
CA ASN A 263 -4.46 -5.45 -1.51
C ASN A 263 -3.31 -4.45 -1.45
N GLN A 264 -2.44 -4.43 -2.46
CA GLN A 264 -1.37 -3.45 -2.56
C GLN A 264 -1.92 -2.03 -2.74
N LEU A 265 -2.94 -1.86 -3.56
CA LEU A 265 -3.63 -0.60 -3.77
C LEU A 265 -4.34 -0.10 -2.50
N LYS A 266 -4.96 -1.01 -1.73
CA LYS A 266 -5.55 -0.73 -0.42
C LYS A 266 -4.49 -0.27 0.58
N ARG A 267 -3.33 -0.96 0.64
CA ARG A 267 -2.18 -0.55 1.47
C ARG A 267 -1.61 0.79 1.04
N ASN A 268 -1.45 1.02 -0.26
CA ASN A 268 -0.93 2.27 -0.81
C ASN A 268 -1.89 3.43 -0.55
N HIS A 269 -3.20 3.23 -0.71
CA HIS A 269 -4.24 4.19 -0.36
C HIS A 269 -4.13 4.59 1.13
N GLY A 270 -4.07 3.61 2.03
CA GLY A 270 -3.93 3.85 3.47
C GLY A 270 -2.63 4.57 3.82
N ALA A 271 -1.49 4.13 3.27
CA ALA A 271 -0.18 4.73 3.52
C ALA A 271 -0.10 6.18 3.03
N LEU A 272 -0.56 6.45 1.80
CA LEU A 272 -0.61 7.81 1.24
C LEU A 272 -1.60 8.70 2.00
N GLY A 273 -2.72 8.13 2.46
CA GLY A 273 -3.69 8.82 3.31
C GLY A 273 -3.09 9.29 4.63
N ILE A 274 -2.40 8.39 5.35
CA ILE A 274 -1.72 8.70 6.61
C ILE A 274 -0.58 9.70 6.38
N LEU A 275 0.27 9.48 5.38
CA LEU A 275 1.42 10.36 5.11
C LEU A 275 0.96 11.78 4.74
N GLY A 276 0.05 11.90 3.78
CA GLY A 276 -0.44 13.19 3.30
C GLY A 276 -1.30 13.88 4.35
N TRP A 277 -2.48 13.31 4.61
CA TRP A 277 -3.52 13.95 5.43
C TRP A 277 -3.27 13.83 6.94
N GLY A 278 -2.63 12.74 7.39
CA GLY A 278 -2.41 12.45 8.81
C GLY A 278 -1.10 12.98 9.39
N VAL A 279 -0.09 13.27 8.56
CA VAL A 279 1.24 13.70 9.02
C VAL A 279 1.65 15.03 8.39
N LEU A 280 1.79 15.11 7.06
CA LEU A 280 2.35 16.29 6.41
C LEU A 280 1.47 17.53 6.58
N LEU A 281 0.15 17.42 6.36
CA LEU A 281 -0.73 18.58 6.52
C LEU A 281 -0.80 19.12 7.97
N PRO A 282 -0.93 18.26 9.01
CA PRO A 282 -0.79 18.70 10.41
C PRO A 282 0.55 19.37 10.70
N VAL A 283 1.68 18.80 10.23
CA VAL A 283 3.01 19.39 10.42
C VAL A 283 3.09 20.78 9.77
N GLY A 284 2.59 20.92 8.54
CA GLY A 284 2.51 22.21 7.85
C GLY A 284 1.70 23.25 8.65
N ALA A 285 0.60 22.85 9.27
CA ALA A 285 -0.21 23.72 10.14
C ALA A 285 0.51 24.12 11.43
N VAL A 286 1.25 23.18 12.06
CA VAL A 286 2.09 23.45 13.23
C VAL A 286 3.17 24.49 12.89
N VAL A 287 3.87 24.33 11.76
CA VAL A 287 4.87 25.31 11.28
C VAL A 287 4.24 26.69 11.11
N ALA A 288 3.07 26.79 10.46
CA ALA A 288 2.40 28.08 10.29
C ALA A 288 1.86 28.70 11.58
N ARG A 289 1.65 27.93 12.65
CA ARG A 289 1.17 28.45 13.94
C ARG A 289 2.30 28.91 14.84
N TYR A 290 3.38 28.13 14.94
CA TYR A 290 4.41 28.32 15.97
C TYR A 290 5.72 28.91 15.44
N CYS A 291 6.03 28.76 14.17
CA CYS A 291 7.31 29.23 13.60
C CYS A 291 7.25 30.66 13.05
N ARG A 292 6.26 31.48 13.45
CA ARG A 292 6.02 32.82 12.89
C ARG A 292 7.19 33.80 13.02
N LEU A 293 8.10 33.57 13.96
CA LEU A 293 9.31 34.36 14.16
C LEU A 293 10.31 34.21 13.00
N TRP A 294 10.23 33.13 12.22
CA TRP A 294 11.08 32.90 11.07
C TRP A 294 10.48 33.52 9.81
N ASP A 295 10.00 34.77 9.85
CA ASP A 295 9.50 35.44 8.63
C ASP A 295 10.69 35.74 7.69
N PRO A 296 10.63 35.42 6.38
CA PRO A 296 9.52 34.81 5.63
C PRO A 296 9.57 33.27 5.53
N MET A 297 10.60 32.62 6.09
CA MET A 297 10.84 31.17 6.01
C MET A 297 9.63 30.31 6.43
N TRP A 298 8.94 30.66 7.52
CA TRP A 298 7.77 29.89 7.99
C TRP A 298 6.70 29.74 6.91
N TYR A 299 6.54 30.77 6.07
CA TYR A 299 5.55 30.79 5.01
C TYR A 299 5.93 29.81 3.90
N TYR A 300 7.19 29.82 3.46
CA TYR A 300 7.67 28.89 2.45
C TYR A 300 7.61 27.44 2.94
N LEU A 301 8.08 27.18 4.16
CA LEU A 301 8.00 25.84 4.77
C LEU A 301 6.55 25.35 4.86
N HIS A 302 5.64 26.19 5.36
CA HIS A 302 4.21 25.86 5.38
C HIS A 302 3.70 25.51 3.99
N VAL A 303 3.93 26.38 3.00
CA VAL A 303 3.42 26.18 1.63
C VAL A 303 3.97 24.89 1.02
N ILE A 304 5.28 24.64 1.11
CA ILE A 304 5.92 23.44 0.53
C ILE A 304 5.38 22.18 1.20
N ILE A 305 5.35 22.13 2.54
CA ILE A 305 4.86 20.96 3.28
C ILE A 305 3.37 20.71 2.96
N GLN A 306 2.55 21.75 2.88
CA GLN A 306 1.13 21.63 2.54
C GLN A 306 0.92 21.12 1.11
N PHE A 307 1.68 21.61 0.13
CA PHE A 307 1.57 21.13 -1.25
C PHE A 307 2.01 19.67 -1.38
N VAL A 308 3.14 19.28 -0.79
CA VAL A 308 3.61 17.88 -0.80
C VAL A 308 2.60 16.97 -0.09
N GLY A 309 2.09 17.39 1.07
CA GLY A 309 1.06 16.65 1.82
C GLY A 309 -0.24 16.51 1.03
N PHE A 310 -0.68 17.57 0.36
CA PHE A 310 -1.90 17.54 -0.45
C PHE A 310 -1.73 16.64 -1.68
N LEU A 311 -0.59 16.67 -2.37
CA LEU A 311 -0.32 15.79 -3.52
C LEU A 311 -0.27 14.31 -3.11
N ALA A 312 0.41 13.98 -2.01
CA ALA A 312 0.42 12.62 -1.47
C ALA A 312 -0.99 12.17 -1.07
N GLY A 313 -1.72 13.03 -0.38
CA GLY A 313 -3.11 12.79 0.01
C GLY A 313 -4.05 12.62 -1.17
N PHE A 314 -3.89 13.43 -2.22
CA PHE A 314 -4.65 13.33 -3.47
C PHE A 314 -4.35 12.02 -4.21
N ALA A 315 -3.08 11.62 -4.31
CA ALA A 315 -2.70 10.31 -4.84
C ALA A 315 -3.36 9.17 -4.04
N GLY A 316 -3.46 9.31 -2.71
CA GLY A 316 -4.23 8.42 -1.85
C GLY A 316 -5.71 8.35 -2.26
N VAL A 317 -6.39 9.48 -2.45
CA VAL A 317 -7.80 9.49 -2.91
C VAL A 317 -7.93 8.81 -4.29
N VAL A 318 -7.05 9.10 -5.25
CA VAL A 318 -7.06 8.46 -6.57
C VAL A 318 -6.94 6.94 -6.44
N ALA A 319 -6.03 6.45 -5.59
CA ALA A 319 -5.92 5.03 -5.28
C ALA A 319 -7.21 4.46 -4.65
N GLY A 320 -7.88 5.22 -3.78
CA GLY A 320 -9.17 4.83 -3.18
C GLY A 320 -10.32 4.76 -4.18
N ILE A 321 -10.40 5.68 -5.15
CA ILE A 321 -11.37 5.64 -6.24
C ILE A 321 -11.12 4.41 -7.12
N ALA A 322 -9.86 4.15 -7.46
CA ALA A 322 -9.47 2.97 -8.22
C ALA A 322 -9.84 1.68 -7.46
N LEU A 323 -9.66 1.65 -6.15
CA LEU A 323 -10.04 0.52 -5.30
C LEU A 323 -11.56 0.29 -5.31
N HIS A 324 -12.37 1.35 -5.19
CA HIS A 324 -13.83 1.25 -5.20
C HIS A 324 -14.37 0.69 -6.51
N ARG A 325 -13.84 1.15 -7.66
CA ARG A 325 -14.23 0.64 -9.00
C ARG A 325 -13.95 -0.85 -9.20
N ARG A 326 -13.02 -1.43 -8.42
CA ARG A 326 -12.60 -2.82 -8.52
C ARG A 326 -13.38 -3.72 -7.56
N LEU A 327 -13.53 -3.30 -6.31
CA LEU A 327 -14.07 -4.15 -5.25
C LEU A 327 -15.57 -3.97 -4.99
N HIS A 328 -16.20 -2.91 -5.53
CA HIS A 328 -17.62 -2.55 -5.26
C HIS A 328 -17.99 -2.59 -3.76
N SER A 329 -17.03 -2.34 -2.87
CA SER A 329 -17.24 -2.42 -1.44
C SER A 329 -18.11 -1.27 -0.95
N ASP A 330 -19.09 -1.59 -0.10
CA ASP A 330 -19.95 -0.61 0.54
C ASP A 330 -19.25 0.03 1.75
N VAL A 331 -18.41 1.03 1.45
CA VAL A 331 -17.72 1.86 2.45
C VAL A 331 -18.21 3.31 2.37
N THR A 332 -19.53 3.47 2.34
CA THR A 332 -20.18 4.74 1.99
C THR A 332 -19.80 5.90 2.91
N LEU A 333 -19.64 5.68 4.22
CA LEU A 333 -19.24 6.73 5.17
C LEU A 333 -17.79 7.21 4.95
N HIS A 334 -16.81 6.29 4.91
CA HIS A 334 -15.40 6.64 4.69
C HIS A 334 -15.19 7.32 3.33
N ARG A 335 -15.86 6.82 2.29
CA ARG A 335 -15.82 7.40 0.94
C ARG A 335 -16.43 8.80 0.90
N GLY A 336 -17.64 8.97 1.43
CA GLY A 336 -18.33 10.25 1.45
C GLY A 336 -17.55 11.31 2.23
N LEU A 337 -17.07 10.93 3.43
CA LEU A 337 -16.25 11.80 4.26
C LEU A 337 -14.91 12.15 3.59
N GLY A 338 -14.25 11.18 2.94
CA GLY A 338 -13.01 11.39 2.20
C GLY A 338 -13.16 12.38 1.04
N ILE A 339 -14.25 12.28 0.26
CA ILE A 339 -14.55 13.24 -0.82
C ILE A 339 -14.81 14.63 -0.23
N PHE A 340 -15.56 14.73 0.86
CA PHE A 340 -15.82 15.99 1.54
C PHE A 340 -14.52 16.66 2.02
N ILE A 341 -13.61 15.89 2.64
CA ILE A 341 -12.28 16.36 3.05
C ILE A 341 -11.47 16.85 1.85
N LEU A 342 -11.50 16.12 0.73
CA LEU A 342 -10.79 16.53 -0.49
C LEU A 342 -11.29 17.89 -1.01
N VAL A 343 -12.61 18.11 -1.04
CA VAL A 343 -13.20 19.39 -1.45
C VAL A 343 -12.73 20.53 -0.54
N LEU A 344 -12.77 20.32 0.77
CA LEU A 344 -12.25 21.30 1.73
C LEU A 344 -10.73 21.53 1.57
N GLY A 345 -9.96 20.49 1.23
CA GLY A 345 -8.53 20.59 0.93
C GLY A 345 -8.24 21.42 -0.32
N ILE A 346 -9.01 21.23 -1.40
CA ILE A 346 -8.92 22.06 -2.62
C ILE A 346 -9.24 23.52 -2.28
N LEU A 347 -10.26 23.76 -1.45
CA LEU A 347 -10.57 25.09 -0.93
C LEU A 347 -9.39 25.72 -0.15
N GLN A 348 -8.61 24.93 0.59
CA GLN A 348 -7.37 25.41 1.22
C GLN A 348 -6.26 25.72 0.21
N VAL A 349 -6.09 24.90 -0.83
CA VAL A 349 -5.10 25.17 -1.90
C VAL A 349 -5.47 26.44 -2.67
N THR A 350 -6.76 26.66 -2.98
CA THR A 350 -7.20 27.91 -3.63
C THR A 350 -6.97 29.15 -2.75
N ALA A 351 -6.99 29.00 -1.41
CA ALA A 351 -6.69 30.08 -0.49
C ALA A 351 -5.27 30.66 -0.70
N PHE A 352 -4.31 29.84 -1.13
CA PHE A 352 -2.96 30.31 -1.49
C PHE A 352 -3.00 31.31 -2.66
N PHE A 353 -3.70 30.98 -3.74
CA PHE A 353 -3.82 31.85 -4.93
C PHE A 353 -4.62 33.12 -4.65
N LEU A 354 -5.62 33.03 -3.76
CA LEU A 354 -6.49 34.15 -3.39
C LEU A 354 -5.97 34.94 -2.18
N ARG A 355 -4.70 34.76 -1.79
CA ARG A 355 -4.12 35.39 -0.60
C ARG A 355 -4.07 36.93 -0.75
N PRO A 356 -4.84 37.70 0.04
CA PRO A 356 -4.85 39.16 -0.08
C PRO A 356 -3.55 39.81 0.41
N GLY A 357 -3.24 41.01 -0.08
CA GLY A 357 -2.13 41.82 0.42
C GLY A 357 -2.25 42.16 1.91
N LYS A 358 -1.11 42.39 2.58
CA LYS A 358 -1.04 42.61 4.05
C LYS A 358 -1.92 43.79 4.54
N GLY A 359 -2.12 44.83 3.72
CA GLY A 359 -2.94 46.01 4.06
C GLY A 359 -4.44 45.90 3.76
N SER A 360 -4.93 44.80 3.19
CA SER A 360 -6.34 44.66 2.81
C SER A 360 -7.23 44.25 3.99
N LYS A 361 -8.40 44.88 4.14
CA LYS A 361 -9.43 44.46 5.12
C LYS A 361 -9.92 43.02 4.87
N ILE A 362 -9.86 42.55 3.62
CA ILE A 362 -10.22 41.17 3.23
C ILE A 362 -9.27 40.15 3.85
N ARG A 363 -8.02 40.53 4.15
CA ARG A 363 -7.00 39.67 4.77
C ARG A 363 -7.47 39.07 6.09
N LYS A 364 -8.26 39.80 6.88
CA LYS A 364 -8.82 39.33 8.15
C LYS A 364 -9.80 38.17 7.93
N HIS A 365 -10.73 38.32 6.99
CA HIS A 365 -11.70 37.28 6.62
C HIS A 365 -11.00 36.06 6.02
N TRP A 366 -10.03 36.27 5.14
CA TRP A 366 -9.20 35.20 4.59
C TRP A 366 -8.47 34.42 5.71
N ASN A 367 -7.88 35.11 6.69
CA ASN A 367 -7.16 34.45 7.79
C ASN A 367 -8.11 33.60 8.65
N TRP A 368 -9.30 34.13 8.94
CA TRP A 368 -10.33 33.41 9.69
C TRP A 368 -10.76 32.15 8.95
N TYR A 369 -11.15 32.29 7.68
CA TYR A 369 -11.57 31.18 6.82
C TYR A 369 -10.47 30.12 6.70
N HIS A 370 -9.25 30.52 6.33
CA HIS A 370 -8.12 29.61 6.13
C HIS A 370 -7.78 28.85 7.42
N HIS A 371 -7.82 29.54 8.57
CA HIS A 371 -7.55 28.90 9.85
C HIS A 371 -8.62 27.87 10.25
N TRP A 372 -9.90 28.25 10.22
CA TRP A 372 -10.98 27.38 10.70
C TRP A 372 -11.24 26.22 9.75
N VAL A 373 -11.32 26.48 8.45
CA VAL A 373 -11.54 25.42 7.47
C VAL A 373 -10.32 24.49 7.38
N GLY A 374 -9.09 25.02 7.44
CA GLY A 374 -7.88 24.19 7.51
C GLY A 374 -7.83 23.30 8.77
N SER A 375 -8.26 23.82 9.92
CA SER A 375 -8.34 23.02 11.15
C SER A 375 -9.41 21.93 11.07
N LEU A 376 -10.56 22.24 10.47
CA LEU A 376 -11.63 21.27 10.22
C LEU A 376 -11.17 20.13 9.31
N VAL A 377 -10.41 20.44 8.25
CA VAL A 377 -9.82 19.43 7.35
C VAL A 377 -8.94 18.46 8.12
N ILE A 378 -8.03 18.94 8.98
CA ILE A 378 -7.14 18.10 9.77
C ILE A 378 -7.93 17.20 10.73
N PHE A 379 -8.93 17.75 11.41
CA PHE A 379 -9.78 17.00 12.33
C PHE A 379 -10.56 15.89 11.63
N LEU A 380 -11.25 16.21 10.53
CA LEU A 380 -12.01 15.24 9.75
C LEU A 380 -11.11 14.20 9.09
N ALA A 381 -9.92 14.60 8.62
CA ALA A 381 -8.92 13.67 8.11
C ALA A 381 -8.52 12.63 9.16
N ALA A 382 -8.31 13.05 10.42
CA ALA A 382 -7.94 12.12 11.47
C ALA A 382 -9.03 11.06 11.73
N ILE A 383 -10.29 11.50 11.80
CA ILE A 383 -11.44 10.59 11.91
C ILE A 383 -11.52 9.66 10.70
N ASN A 384 -11.37 10.21 9.49
CA ASN A 384 -11.53 9.43 8.26
C ASN A 384 -10.41 8.39 8.08
N ILE A 385 -9.19 8.66 8.55
CA ILE A 385 -8.09 7.69 8.58
C ILE A 385 -8.42 6.56 9.56
N ALA A 386 -8.91 6.87 10.76
CA ALA A 386 -9.32 5.84 11.73
C ALA A 386 -10.43 4.94 11.17
N LEU A 387 -11.45 5.55 10.53
CA LEU A 387 -12.50 4.82 9.81
C LEU A 387 -11.90 3.96 8.68
N GLY A 388 -10.98 4.50 7.90
CA GLY A 388 -10.28 3.82 6.82
C GLY A 388 -9.50 2.58 7.28
N ILE A 389 -8.83 2.66 8.43
CA ILE A 389 -8.13 1.52 9.06
C ILE A 389 -9.14 0.45 9.50
N GLN A 390 -10.28 0.85 10.05
CA GLN A 390 -11.33 -0.06 10.52
C GLN A 390 -12.01 -0.79 9.35
N VAL A 391 -12.56 -0.06 8.37
CA VAL A 391 -13.21 -0.66 7.18
C VAL A 391 -12.19 -1.34 6.27
N GLY A 392 -10.93 -0.94 6.37
CA GLY A 392 -9.81 -1.55 5.67
C GLY A 392 -9.32 -2.85 6.29
N GLU A 393 -9.84 -3.27 7.45
CA GLU A 393 -9.38 -4.45 8.19
C GLU A 393 -7.85 -4.56 8.28
N ALA A 394 -7.15 -3.43 8.42
CA ALA A 394 -5.69 -3.39 8.26
C ALA A 394 -4.91 -4.06 9.41
N GLY A 395 -5.60 -4.63 10.39
CA GLY A 395 -5.03 -5.29 11.56
C GLY A 395 -4.60 -4.32 12.67
N ASN A 396 -4.17 -4.89 13.80
CA ASN A 396 -3.84 -4.11 15.00
C ASN A 396 -2.57 -3.25 14.83
N SER A 397 -1.63 -3.67 13.99
CA SER A 397 -0.39 -2.91 13.75
C SER A 397 -0.67 -1.52 13.15
N TRP A 398 -1.62 -1.40 12.22
CA TRP A 398 -2.01 -0.13 11.63
C TRP A 398 -2.73 0.78 12.62
N LYS A 399 -3.61 0.20 13.46
CA LYS A 399 -4.30 0.94 14.54
C LYS A 399 -3.30 1.52 15.54
N ILE A 400 -2.36 0.69 16.01
CA ILE A 400 -1.33 1.09 16.96
C ILE A 400 -0.41 2.14 16.33
N GLY A 401 0.08 1.90 15.12
CA GLY A 401 0.98 2.82 14.42
C GLY A 401 0.36 4.20 14.21
N TYR A 402 -0.90 4.24 13.77
CA TYR A 402 -1.61 5.51 13.62
C TYR A 402 -1.91 6.19 14.96
N GLY A 403 -2.25 5.42 15.99
CA GLY A 403 -2.42 5.93 17.36
C GLY A 403 -1.16 6.62 17.90
N ILE A 404 0.02 6.02 17.65
CA ILE A 404 1.31 6.62 18.01
C ILE A 404 1.54 7.95 17.28
N ILE A 405 1.27 8.00 15.97
CA ILE A 405 1.39 9.24 15.17
C ILE A 405 0.51 10.35 15.76
N LEU A 406 -0.76 10.05 16.04
CA LEU A 406 -1.69 11.00 16.63
C LEU A 406 -1.22 11.48 18.02
N ALA A 407 -0.72 10.56 18.86
CA ALA A 407 -0.20 10.91 20.18
C ALA A 407 1.00 11.87 20.08
N ILE A 408 1.96 11.58 19.20
CA ILE A 408 3.14 12.44 19.00
C ILE A 408 2.74 13.85 18.57
N ILE A 409 1.86 13.97 17.56
CA ILE A 409 1.40 15.27 17.06
C ILE A 409 0.65 16.03 18.17
N SER A 410 -0.21 15.36 18.92
CA SER A 410 -1.01 15.97 19.98
C SER A 410 -0.14 16.47 21.14
N ILE A 411 0.83 15.66 21.59
CA ILE A 411 1.79 16.04 22.62
C ILE A 411 2.63 17.24 22.16
N ALA A 412 3.15 17.20 20.92
CA ALA A 412 3.93 18.31 20.38
C ALA A 412 3.12 19.62 20.36
N VAL A 413 1.85 19.58 19.93
CA VAL A 413 0.96 20.76 19.94
C VAL A 413 0.69 21.24 21.37
N ALA A 414 0.41 20.34 22.31
CA ALA A 414 0.16 20.69 23.71
C ALA A 414 1.37 21.38 24.34
N LEU A 415 2.58 20.86 24.11
CA LEU A 415 3.83 21.47 24.57
C LEU A 415 4.03 22.87 23.97
N LEU A 416 3.91 23.00 22.65
CA LEU A 416 4.09 24.29 21.95
C LEU A 416 3.05 25.33 22.38
N GLU A 417 1.80 24.93 22.61
CA GLU A 417 0.76 25.84 23.11
C GLU A 417 1.02 26.25 24.56
N SER A 418 1.47 25.32 25.42
CA SER A 418 1.84 25.60 26.82
C SER A 418 2.99 26.59 26.91
N MET A 419 4.04 26.39 26.10
CA MET A 419 5.18 27.32 26.01
C MET A 419 4.75 28.71 25.55
N ARG A 420 3.85 28.79 24.57
CA ARG A 420 3.32 30.06 24.06
C ARG A 420 2.45 30.78 25.08
N TRP A 421 1.67 30.04 25.86
CA TRP A 421 0.86 30.61 26.93
C TRP A 421 1.74 31.14 28.07
N TRP A 422 2.76 30.38 28.46
CA TRP A 422 3.73 30.80 29.48
C TRP A 422 4.48 32.08 29.10
N SER A 423 4.96 32.16 27.86
CA SER A 423 5.66 33.36 27.37
C SER A 423 4.78 34.61 27.38
N ARG A 424 3.48 34.48 27.03
CA ARG A 424 2.51 35.60 27.15
C ARG A 424 2.23 36.01 28.59
N LEU A 425 2.25 35.07 29.54
CA LEU A 425 2.11 35.40 30.96
C LEU A 425 3.33 36.16 31.46
N SER A 426 4.53 35.69 31.11
CA SER A 426 5.79 36.33 31.47
C SER A 426 5.88 37.77 30.95
N GLU A 427 5.43 38.02 29.72
CA GLU A 427 5.44 39.36 29.11
C GLU A 427 4.52 40.33 29.85
N LYS A 428 3.34 39.87 30.30
CA LYS A 428 2.40 40.67 31.11
C LYS A 428 2.92 41.02 32.50
N THR A 429 3.78 40.18 33.10
CA THR A 429 4.35 40.45 34.43
C THR A 429 5.51 41.44 34.41
N THR A 430 6.14 41.67 33.26
CA THR A 430 7.11 42.74 33.02
C THR A 430 6.39 43.99 32.50
N GLU A 431 5.86 44.83 33.39
CA GLU A 431 5.51 46.20 32.98
C GLU A 431 6.79 46.97 32.60
N PRO A 432 6.75 47.82 31.56
CA PRO A 432 7.88 48.69 31.25
C PRO A 432 8.13 49.67 32.42
N PRO A 433 9.38 50.04 32.72
CA PRO A 433 9.65 51.04 33.73
C PRO A 433 8.88 52.31 33.42
N ALA A 434 8.12 52.80 34.41
CA ALA A 434 7.50 54.11 34.35
C ALA A 434 8.61 55.15 34.18
N PHE A 435 8.66 55.80 33.01
CA PHE A 435 9.49 56.97 32.76
C PHE A 435 8.64 58.23 32.84
#